data_AF-A0A2T2SGZ2-F1
#
_entry.id   AF-A0A2T2SGZ2-F1
#
_cell.length_a   1.000
_cell.length_b   1.000
_cell.length_c   1.000
_cell.angle_alpha   90.00
_cell.angle_beta   90.00
_cell.angle_gamma   90.00
#
_symmetry.space_group_name_H-M   'P 1'
#
loop_
_entity.id
_entity.type
_entity.pdbx_description
1 polymer ?
#
loop_
_entity_poly.entity_id
_entity_poly.type
_entity_poly.pdbx_seq_one_letter_code
_entity_poly.pdbx_strand_id
1 'polypeptide(L)'
;EDLIMLLAEAREGGVPVGFKIGYRLSDRVFYSAKGGVHPDCRRRGIARLLLHDLMERAGRRDYDRFAYDTFPNKHPGMTVLGLDEGFRVTRAGYSARYEDYRLRFEKELSAVSH
;
A
#
# COMPACT_ATOMS: atom_id res chain seq x y z
N GLU A 1 -8.35 -17.59 3.57
CA GLU A 1 -7.01 -16.98 3.39
C GLU A 1 -7.16 -15.51 3.02
N ASP A 2 -6.30 -14.64 3.54
CA ASP A 2 -6.45 -13.18 3.37
C ASP A 2 -5.47 -12.52 2.41
N LEU A 3 -4.74 -13.32 1.64
CA LEU A 3 -3.91 -12.79 0.57
C LEU A 3 -4.79 -12.14 -0.50
N ILE A 4 -4.47 -10.90 -0.87
CA ILE A 4 -5.06 -10.19 -2.00
C ILE A 4 -3.93 -9.76 -2.92
N MET A 5 -4.07 -10.06 -4.21
CA MET A 5 -3.17 -9.62 -5.27
C MET A 5 -4.00 -8.85 -6.29
N LEU A 6 -3.62 -7.61 -6.53
CA LEU A 6 -4.23 -6.73 -7.52
C LEU A 6 -3.26 -6.51 -8.67
N LEU A 7 -3.79 -6.55 -9.89
CA LEU A 7 -3.09 -6.23 -11.12
C LEU A 7 -3.81 -5.06 -11.79
N ALA A 8 -3.06 -4.03 -12.15
CA ALA A 8 -3.54 -2.95 -13.01
C ALA A 8 -3.08 -3.23 -14.43
N GLU A 9 -4.01 -3.15 -15.38
CA GLU A 9 -3.76 -3.35 -16.80
C GLU A 9 -4.02 -2.06 -17.57
N ALA A 10 -3.22 -1.82 -18.61
CA ALA A 10 -3.48 -0.77 -19.57
C ALA A 10 -4.79 -1.09 -20.33
N ARG A 11 -5.64 -0.07 -20.51
CA ARG A 11 -6.90 -0.23 -21.26
C ARG A 11 -6.66 -0.73 -22.68
N GLU A 12 -5.60 -0.26 -23.30
CA GLU A 12 -5.20 -0.68 -24.65
C GLU A 12 -4.18 -1.82 -24.52
N GLY A 13 -4.48 -2.96 -25.13
CA GLY A 13 -3.60 -4.13 -25.17
C GLY A 13 -3.57 -5.00 -23.91
N GLY A 14 -4.23 -4.63 -22.81
CA GLY A 14 -4.30 -5.46 -21.59
C GLY A 14 -2.96 -5.68 -20.90
N VAL A 15 -1.96 -4.84 -21.17
CA VAL A 15 -0.60 -5.01 -20.66
C VAL A 15 -0.57 -4.69 -19.16
N PRO A 16 -0.01 -5.55 -18.30
CA PRO A 16 0.15 -5.24 -16.88
C PRO A 16 1.06 -4.03 -16.66
N VAL A 17 0.57 -3.02 -15.94
CA VAL A 17 1.28 -1.75 -15.68
C VAL A 17 1.52 -1.47 -14.20
N GLY A 18 0.93 -2.26 -13.31
CA GLY A 18 1.18 -2.15 -11.87
C GLY A 18 0.54 -3.26 -11.08
N PHE A 19 0.96 -3.41 -9.84
CA PHE A 19 0.40 -4.42 -8.95
C PHE A 19 0.46 -3.97 -7.49
N LYS A 20 -0.37 -4.58 -6.66
CA LYS A 20 -0.30 -4.44 -5.20
C LYS A 20 -0.71 -5.73 -4.52
N ILE A 21 0.03 -6.11 -3.48
CA ILE A 21 -0.16 -7.35 -2.73
C ILE A 21 -0.27 -6.99 -1.26
N GLY A 22 -1.25 -7.58 -0.58
CA GLY A 22 -1.36 -7.50 0.87
C GLY A 22 -1.98 -8.74 1.48
N TYR A 23 -1.82 -8.88 2.79
CA TYR A 23 -2.29 -10.02 3.55
C TYR A 23 -2.56 -9.63 5.02
N ARG A 24 -3.23 -10.54 5.76
CA ARG A 24 -3.46 -10.40 7.20
C ARG A 24 -2.15 -10.31 7.97
N LEU A 25 -1.94 -9.21 8.69
CA LEU A 25 -0.85 -9.11 9.66
C LEU A 25 -1.28 -9.53 11.06
N SER A 26 -2.52 -9.20 11.42
CA SER A 26 -3.21 -9.64 12.63
C SER A 26 -4.71 -9.61 12.37
N ASP A 27 -5.52 -10.04 13.33
CA ASP A 27 -6.99 -10.05 13.19
C ASP A 27 -7.62 -8.67 12.96
N ARG A 28 -6.88 -7.58 13.19
CA ARG A 28 -7.35 -6.20 13.01
C ARG A 28 -6.55 -5.39 12.00
N VAL A 29 -5.45 -5.94 11.47
CA VAL A 29 -4.53 -5.18 10.61
C VAL A 29 -4.29 -5.92 9.30
N PHE A 30 -4.65 -5.27 8.19
CA PHE A 30 -4.26 -5.68 6.86
C PHE A 30 -2.96 -5.00 6.44
N TYR A 31 -2.00 -5.77 5.95
CA TYR A 31 -0.66 -5.26 5.60
C TYR A 31 -0.43 -5.31 4.09
N SER A 32 -0.23 -4.13 3.50
CA SER A 32 0.20 -3.97 2.10
C SER A 32 1.70 -4.24 1.99
N ALA A 33 2.05 -5.47 1.63
CA ALA A 33 3.42 -5.97 1.66
C ALA A 33 4.30 -5.49 0.51
N LYS A 34 3.75 -5.48 -0.72
CA LYS A 34 4.50 -5.11 -1.93
C LYS A 34 3.59 -4.46 -2.96
N GLY A 35 4.19 -3.65 -3.81
CA GLY A 35 3.52 -3.08 -4.96
C GLY A 35 4.51 -2.33 -5.84
N GLY A 36 4.09 -2.03 -7.06
CA GLY A 36 4.91 -1.34 -8.03
C GLY A 36 4.07 -0.86 -9.20
N VAL A 37 4.59 0.16 -9.88
CA VAL A 37 4.06 0.65 -11.15
C VAL A 37 5.21 0.68 -12.14
N HIS A 38 4.95 0.17 -13.35
CA HIS A 38 5.89 0.20 -14.45
C HIS A 38 6.47 1.61 -14.61
N PRO A 39 7.80 1.79 -14.73
CA PRO A 39 8.43 3.11 -14.78
C PRO A 39 7.75 4.11 -15.73
N ASP A 40 7.46 3.66 -16.95
CA ASP A 40 6.85 4.49 -18.01
C ASP A 40 5.36 4.83 -17.76
N CYS A 41 4.74 4.18 -16.76
CA CYS A 41 3.35 4.39 -16.38
C CYS A 41 3.23 5.14 -15.04
N ARG A 42 4.35 5.57 -14.43
CA ARG A 42 4.35 6.33 -13.17
C ARG A 42 3.72 7.72 -13.35
N ARG A 43 3.37 8.35 -12.23
CA ARG A 43 2.74 9.69 -12.18
C ARG A 43 1.37 9.80 -12.86
N ARG A 44 0.74 8.67 -13.19
CA ARG A 44 -0.63 8.59 -13.75
C ARG A 44 -1.70 8.13 -12.74
N GLY A 45 -1.40 8.22 -11.44
CA GLY A 45 -2.35 7.84 -10.37
C GLY A 45 -2.51 6.34 -10.10
N ILE A 46 -1.85 5.45 -10.87
CA ILE A 46 -2.00 3.98 -10.78
C ILE A 46 -1.73 3.44 -9.36
N ALA A 47 -0.65 3.92 -8.70
CA ALA A 47 -0.32 3.47 -7.34
C ALA A 47 -1.39 3.84 -6.31
N ARG A 48 -2.03 5.01 -6.47
CA ARG A 48 -3.14 5.50 -5.62
C ARG A 48 -4.38 4.65 -5.85
N LEU A 49 -4.74 4.38 -7.10
CA LEU A 49 -5.87 3.51 -7.46
C LEU A 49 -5.72 2.11 -6.85
N LEU A 50 -4.55 1.48 -7.02
CA LEU A 50 -4.27 0.18 -6.43
C LEU A 50 -4.30 0.19 -4.90
N LEU A 51 -3.83 1.27 -4.28
CA LEU A 51 -3.88 1.44 -2.83
C LEU A 51 -5.32 1.55 -2.32
N HIS A 52 -6.16 2.34 -2.99
CA HIS A 52 -7.57 2.50 -2.65
C HIS A 52 -8.34 1.19 -2.79
N ASP A 53 -8.20 0.46 -3.90
CA ASP A 53 -8.87 -0.84 -4.09
C ASP A 53 -8.42 -1.86 -3.03
N LEU A 54 -7.13 -1.89 -2.69
CA LEU A 54 -6.64 -2.81 -1.66
C LEU A 54 -7.17 -2.44 -0.26
N MET A 55 -7.26 -1.15 0.07
CA MET A 55 -7.86 -0.69 1.33
C MET A 55 -9.35 -0.98 1.40
N GLU A 56 -10.09 -0.77 0.32
CA GLU A 56 -11.52 -1.07 0.26
C GLU A 56 -11.78 -2.56 0.47
N ARG A 57 -11.03 -3.43 -0.19
CA ARG A 57 -11.15 -4.89 0.01
C ARG A 57 -10.75 -5.34 1.40
N ALA A 58 -9.79 -4.66 2.03
CA ALA A 58 -9.46 -4.90 3.43
C ALA A 58 -10.61 -4.45 4.36
N GLY A 59 -11.19 -3.27 4.13
CA GLY A 59 -12.32 -2.78 4.92
C GLY A 59 -13.56 -3.67 4.84
N ARG A 60 -13.82 -4.29 3.67
CA ARG A 60 -14.89 -5.29 3.49
C ARG A 60 -14.64 -6.63 4.18
N ARG A 61 -13.46 -6.84 4.76
CA ARG A 61 -13.08 -8.05 5.51
C ARG A 61 -12.89 -7.75 7.00
N ASP A 62 -13.56 -6.70 7.49
CA ASP A 62 -13.58 -6.31 8.91
C ASP A 62 -12.20 -5.98 9.51
N TYR A 63 -11.26 -5.53 8.68
CA TYR A 63 -10.00 -4.98 9.17
C TYR A 63 -10.17 -3.54 9.65
N ASP A 64 -9.76 -3.26 10.88
CA ASP A 64 -9.79 -1.91 11.48
C ASP A 64 -8.71 -0.98 10.87
N ARG A 65 -7.57 -1.55 10.47
CA ARG A 65 -6.39 -0.79 10.07
C ARG A 65 -5.70 -1.34 8.84
N PHE A 66 -5.17 -0.42 8.05
CA PHE A 66 -4.30 -0.70 6.92
C PHE A 66 -2.88 -0.23 7.22
N ALA A 67 -1.89 -1.09 6.98
CA ALA A 67 -0.51 -0.81 7.29
C ALA A 67 0.43 -1.12 6.13
N TYR A 68 1.53 -0.38 6.03
CA TYR A 68 2.67 -0.78 5.22
C TYR A 68 3.96 -0.19 5.79
N ASP A 69 5.10 -0.77 5.40
CA ASP A 69 6.41 -0.20 5.71
C ASP A 69 7.08 0.34 4.45
N THR A 70 7.86 1.41 4.60
CA THR A 70 8.70 1.95 3.53
C THR A 70 10.04 2.45 4.07
N PHE A 71 11.01 2.59 3.17
CA PHE A 71 12.31 3.20 3.40
C PHE A 71 12.33 4.54 2.64
N PRO A 72 12.28 5.70 3.32
CA PRO A 72 12.04 6.99 2.69
C PRO A 72 13.14 7.40 1.72
N ASN A 73 14.40 7.04 1.96
CA ASN A 73 15.50 7.38 1.06
C ASN A 73 15.54 6.46 -0.17
N LYS A 74 15.03 5.23 -0.07
CA LYS A 74 14.96 4.29 -1.20
C LYS A 74 13.67 4.41 -2.01
N HIS A 75 12.57 4.75 -1.34
CA HIS A 75 11.22 4.78 -1.90
C HIS A 75 10.49 6.07 -1.48
N PRO A 76 11.03 7.26 -1.81
CA PRO A 76 10.47 8.53 -1.36
C PRO A 76 9.01 8.71 -1.81
N GLY A 77 8.67 8.21 -3.00
CA GLY A 77 7.30 8.25 -3.51
C GLY A 77 6.29 7.50 -2.63
N MET A 78 6.69 6.46 -1.90
CA MET A 78 5.81 5.75 -0.96
C MET A 78 5.59 6.52 0.33
N THR A 79 6.58 7.30 0.76
CA THR A 79 6.45 8.22 1.91
C THR A 79 5.50 9.35 1.56
N VAL A 80 5.70 9.99 0.39
CA VAL A 80 4.80 11.05 -0.11
C VAL A 80 3.38 10.52 -0.28
N LEU A 81 3.21 9.36 -0.94
CA LEU A 81 1.89 8.74 -1.08
C LEU A 81 1.23 8.49 0.28
N GLY A 82 1.95 7.99 1.27
CA GLY A 82 1.40 7.75 2.60
C GLY A 82 0.84 9.01 3.25
N LEU A 83 1.66 10.06 3.26
CA LEU A 83 1.28 11.35 3.84
C LEU A 83 0.10 11.98 3.09
N ASP A 84 0.13 11.96 1.75
CA ASP A 84 -0.95 12.47 0.89
C ASP A 84 -2.27 11.72 1.11
N GLU A 85 -2.21 10.42 1.38
CA GLU A 85 -3.39 9.57 1.62
C GLU A 85 -3.85 9.56 3.08
N GLY A 86 -3.26 10.40 3.94
CA GLY A 86 -3.66 10.55 5.35
C GLY A 86 -3.21 9.40 6.25
N PHE A 87 -2.19 8.64 5.85
CA PHE A 87 -1.53 7.70 6.76
C PHE A 87 -0.69 8.45 7.79
N ARG A 88 -0.62 7.91 9.00
CA ARG A 88 0.27 8.38 10.07
C ARG A 88 1.50 7.50 10.15
N VAL A 89 2.66 8.11 10.40
CA VAL A 89 3.86 7.36 10.79
C VAL A 89 3.69 6.91 12.25
N THR A 90 3.57 5.61 12.48
CA THR A 90 3.34 5.05 13.83
C THR A 90 4.59 4.40 14.44
N ARG A 91 5.58 4.06 13.59
CA ARG A 91 6.86 3.50 14.04
C ARG A 91 7.98 3.92 13.10
N ALA A 92 9.15 4.14 13.64
CA ALA A 92 10.40 4.31 12.89
C ALA A 92 11.48 3.43 13.54
N GLY A 93 12.34 2.83 12.73
CA GLY A 93 13.50 2.09 13.23
C GLY A 93 14.61 2.07 12.19
N TYR A 94 15.83 2.37 12.62
CA TYR A 94 16.99 2.30 11.72
C TYR A 94 17.28 0.85 11.33
N SER A 95 17.51 0.61 10.05
CA SER A 95 17.89 -0.69 9.53
C SER A 95 19.30 -0.61 8.97
N ALA A 96 20.28 -1.14 9.70
CA ALA A 96 21.67 -1.21 9.23
C ALA A 96 21.81 -1.89 7.86
N ARG A 97 21.02 -2.93 7.58
CA ARG A 97 21.00 -3.62 6.28
C ARG A 97 20.64 -2.71 5.10
N TYR A 98 19.80 -1.72 5.33
CA TYR A 98 19.28 -0.85 4.27
C TYR A 98 19.86 0.57 4.37
N GLU A 99 20.66 0.84 5.40
CA GLU A 99 21.24 2.16 5.71
C GLU A 99 20.17 3.26 5.69
N ASP A 100 18.99 2.93 6.21
CA ASP A 100 17.83 3.82 6.19
C ASP A 100 16.86 3.51 7.34
N TYR A 101 15.99 4.46 7.67
CA TYR A 101 14.92 4.28 8.64
C TYR A 101 13.73 3.59 7.98
N ARG A 102 13.36 2.41 8.48
CA ARG A 102 12.09 1.79 8.13
C ARG A 102 10.97 2.52 8.85
N LEU A 103 10.07 3.13 8.09
CA LEU A 103 8.87 3.80 8.61
C LEU A 103 7.66 2.87 8.44
N ARG A 104 6.87 2.72 9.51
CA ARG A 104 5.54 2.12 9.49
C ARG A 104 4.51 3.21 9.31
N PHE A 105 3.72 3.08 8.26
CA PHE A 105 2.53 3.89 8.02
C PHE A 105 1.28 3.08 8.37
N GLU A 106 0.37 3.70 9.11
CA GLU A 106 -0.95 3.13 9.43
C GLU A 106 -2.08 4.13 9.16
N LYS A 107 -3.22 3.62 8.72
CA LYS A 107 -4.46 4.37 8.53
C LYS A 107 -5.64 3.52 9.03
N GLU A 108 -6.56 4.15 9.75
CA GLU A 108 -7.84 3.52 10.11
C GLU A 108 -8.68 3.32 8.85
N LEU A 109 -9.27 2.14 8.73
CA LEU A 109 -10.24 1.85 7.69
C LEU A 109 -11.62 2.23 8.24
N SER A 110 -12.30 3.15 7.57
CA SER A 110 -13.69 3.46 7.88
C SER A 110 -14.55 2.25 7.53
N ALA A 111 -15.48 1.87 8.43
CA ALA A 111 -16.47 0.85 8.14
C ALA A 111 -17.20 1.22 6.83
N VAL A 112 -17.19 0.30 5.87
CA VAL A 112 -18.00 0.46 4.66
C VAL A 112 -19.44 0.26 5.11
N SER A 113 -20.23 1.34 5.16
CA SER A 113 -21.67 1.23 5.37
C SER A 113 -22.24 0.30 4.30
N HIS A 114 -22.79 -0.83 4.74
CA HIS A 114 -23.50 -1.79 3.88
C HIS A 114 -24.79 -1.21 3.31
#